data_AF-A0A533Y5U2-F1
#
_entry.id   AF-A0A533Y5U2-F1
#
_cell.length_a   1.000
_cell.length_b   1.000
_cell.length_c   1.000
_cell.angle_alpha   90.00
_cell.angle_beta   90.00
_cell.angle_gamma   90.00
#
_symmetry.space_group_name_H-M   'P 1'
#
loop_
_entity.id
_entity.type
_entity.pdbx_description
1 polymer ?
#
loop_
_entity_poly.entity_id
_entity_poly.type
_entity_poly.pdbx_seq_one_letter_code
_entity_poly.pdbx_strand_id
1 'polypeptide(L)'
;MIHLRGLVAVVIVFLTANAATLPDCAQADVQYFPIPAVSTSKNDGNDTGLIFPILITDPDGELKYLVAPMFVQNSIVGSRGSFNLFRYEPGGREIRFIGSYTEQIERRVVFTYADPAFSQGRYSLNFGASFFKNATSRFFGLGEATSESAQTNYTAREARANWRFGVYANEVTQISLGQRFRQVSLQ
;
A
#
# COMPACT_ATOMS: atom_id res chain seq x y z
N MET A 1 -11.60 63.88 25.99
CA MET A 1 -10.18 63.64 25.72
C MET A 1 -9.91 62.14 25.82
N ILE A 2 -9.36 61.56 24.74
CA ILE A 2 -8.42 60.43 24.69
C ILE A 2 -8.92 59.04 25.17
N HIS A 3 -10.10 58.54 24.81
CA HIS A 3 -10.37 57.09 24.99
C HIS A 3 -11.08 56.34 23.85
N LEU A 4 -11.70 57.01 22.87
CA LEU A 4 -12.44 56.31 21.81
C LEU A 4 -11.68 56.19 20.47
N ARG A 5 -10.65 57.02 20.23
CA ARG A 5 -9.84 56.98 18.99
C ARG A 5 -8.74 55.93 19.01
N GLY A 6 -8.27 55.53 20.19
CA GLY A 6 -7.22 54.51 20.34
C GLY A 6 -7.73 53.09 20.06
N LEU A 7 -8.99 52.80 20.41
CA LEU A 7 -9.54 51.45 20.26
C LEU A 7 -9.87 51.12 18.80
N VAL A 8 -10.31 52.11 18.01
CA VAL A 8 -10.52 51.96 16.56
C VAL A 8 -9.19 51.78 15.81
N ALA A 9 -8.13 52.47 16.23
CA ALA A 9 -6.81 52.30 15.63
C ALA A 9 -6.19 50.92 15.91
N VAL A 10 -6.39 50.35 17.11
CA VAL A 10 -5.94 48.99 17.45
C VAL A 10 -6.70 47.93 16.66
N VAL A 11 -8.02 48.10 16.48
CA VAL A 11 -8.84 47.17 15.68
C VAL A 11 -8.47 47.22 14.20
N ILE A 12 -8.18 48.41 13.64
CA ILE A 12 -7.75 48.53 12.24
C ILE A 12 -6.35 47.92 12.03
N VAL A 13 -5.41 48.11 12.97
CA VAL A 13 -4.08 47.47 12.89
C VAL A 13 -4.16 45.95 13.00
N PHE A 14 -5.08 45.41 13.82
CA PHE A 14 -5.34 43.96 13.88
C PHE A 14 -6.06 43.42 12.63
N LEU A 15 -6.91 44.21 11.97
CA LEU A 15 -7.52 43.81 10.69
C LEU A 15 -6.54 43.90 9.51
N THR A 16 -5.61 44.87 9.49
CA THR A 16 -4.64 45.01 8.39
C THR A 16 -3.43 44.09 8.51
N ALA A 17 -3.13 43.57 9.71
CA ALA A 17 -2.04 42.60 9.91
C ALA A 17 -2.36 41.20 9.35
N ASN A 18 -3.61 40.93 8.96
CA ASN A 18 -4.00 39.68 8.27
C ASN A 18 -3.83 39.75 6.74
N ALA A 19 -3.37 40.88 6.18
CA ALA A 19 -3.10 41.05 4.76
C ALA A 19 -1.61 40.89 4.40
N ALA A 20 -0.76 40.48 5.35
CA ALA A 20 0.53 39.92 5.02
C ALA A 20 0.30 38.48 4.59
N THR A 21 0.26 38.26 3.28
CA THR A 21 0.32 36.95 2.64
C THR A 21 1.50 36.19 3.19
N LEU A 22 1.25 35.40 4.22
CA LEU A 22 2.03 34.21 4.50
C LEU A 22 2.02 33.40 3.19
N PRO A 23 3.15 32.83 2.75
CA PRO A 23 3.12 31.92 1.62
C PRO A 23 2.01 30.90 1.91
N ASP A 24 1.16 30.61 0.93
CA ASP A 24 0.23 29.48 1.02
C ASP A 24 1.07 28.30 1.51
N CYS A 25 0.93 27.98 2.80
CA CYS A 25 1.44 26.73 3.33
C CYS A 25 0.56 25.72 2.66
N ALA A 26 0.97 25.26 1.47
CA ALA A 26 0.16 24.38 0.67
C ALA A 26 -0.22 23.20 1.55
N GLN A 27 -1.52 23.05 1.79
CA GLN A 27 -1.98 22.05 2.74
C GLN A 27 -1.86 20.69 2.08
N ALA A 28 -1.40 19.70 2.84
CA ALA A 28 -1.44 18.31 2.41
C ALA A 28 -2.89 17.96 2.01
N ASP A 29 -3.10 17.66 0.74
CA ASP A 29 -4.42 17.31 0.22
C ASP A 29 -4.71 15.81 0.41
N VAL A 30 -5.94 15.50 0.80
CA VAL A 30 -6.41 14.15 1.09
C VAL A 30 -7.60 13.82 0.21
N GLN A 31 -7.44 12.83 -0.66
CA GLN A 31 -8.47 12.42 -1.62
C GLN A 31 -8.95 11.00 -1.35
N TYR A 32 -10.25 10.79 -1.51
CA TYR A 32 -10.93 9.52 -1.23
C TYR A 32 -11.60 8.99 -2.50
N PHE A 33 -11.34 7.74 -2.85
CA PHE A 33 -11.88 7.12 -4.06
C PHE A 33 -12.51 5.77 -3.73
N PRO A 34 -13.78 5.71 -3.31
CA PRO A 34 -14.47 4.42 -3.13
C PRO A 34 -14.60 3.71 -4.48
N ILE A 35 -14.03 2.51 -4.60
CA ILE A 35 -14.07 1.69 -5.80
C ILE A 35 -14.80 0.38 -5.50
N PRO A 36 -15.91 0.06 -6.19
CA PRO A 36 -16.54 -1.24 -6.06
C PRO A 36 -15.60 -2.33 -6.61
N ALA A 37 -15.43 -3.41 -5.85
CA ALA A 37 -14.67 -4.58 -6.27
C ALA A 37 -15.63 -5.72 -6.59
N VAL A 38 -15.75 -6.06 -7.87
CA VAL A 38 -16.54 -7.20 -8.34
C VAL A 38 -15.69 -8.06 -9.26
N SER A 39 -15.65 -9.36 -9.00
CA SER A 39 -14.86 -10.31 -9.78
C SER A 39 -15.56 -11.68 -9.77
N THR A 40 -15.44 -12.46 -10.83
CA THR A 40 -16.04 -13.80 -10.93
C THR A 40 -15.05 -14.76 -11.60
N SER A 41 -14.73 -15.86 -10.92
CA SER A 41 -13.80 -16.90 -11.37
C SER A 41 -14.34 -18.28 -11.02
N LYS A 42 -14.24 -19.25 -11.93
CA LYS A 42 -14.60 -20.65 -11.63
C LYS A 42 -13.74 -21.24 -10.50
N ASN A 43 -12.46 -20.85 -10.45
CA ASN A 43 -11.49 -21.43 -9.51
C ASN A 43 -11.43 -20.69 -8.17
N ASP A 44 -11.70 -19.37 -8.19
CA ASP A 44 -11.55 -18.50 -7.01
C ASP A 44 -12.88 -17.98 -6.47
N GLY A 45 -14.00 -18.25 -7.15
CA GLY A 45 -15.34 -17.84 -6.75
C GLY A 45 -15.72 -16.44 -7.22
N ASN A 46 -16.81 -15.93 -6.64
CA ASN A 46 -17.32 -14.60 -6.90
C ASN A 46 -16.92 -13.66 -5.77
N ASP A 47 -16.24 -12.57 -6.11
CA ASP A 47 -15.91 -11.46 -5.22
C ASP A 47 -16.93 -10.33 -5.35
N THR A 48 -17.36 -9.77 -4.23
CA THR A 48 -18.13 -8.53 -4.19
C THR A 48 -17.74 -7.72 -2.96
N GLY A 49 -17.37 -6.46 -3.15
CA GLY A 49 -16.87 -5.64 -2.06
C GLY A 49 -16.55 -4.20 -2.43
N LEU A 50 -15.78 -3.57 -1.56
CA LEU A 50 -15.37 -2.18 -1.68
C LEU A 50 -13.89 -2.04 -1.34
N ILE A 51 -13.18 -1.28 -2.17
CA ILE A 51 -11.83 -0.79 -1.89
C ILE A 51 -11.97 0.71 -1.63
N PHE A 52 -11.35 1.21 -0.56
CA PHE A 52 -11.44 2.61 -0.18
C PHE A 52 -10.05 3.28 -0.16
N PRO A 53 -9.42 3.49 -1.33
CA PRO A 53 -8.20 4.28 -1.46
C PRO A 53 -8.32 5.68 -0.83
N ILE A 54 -7.31 6.02 -0.05
CA ILE A 54 -7.05 7.31 0.57
C ILE A 54 -5.67 7.76 0.09
N LEU A 55 -5.63 8.79 -0.73
CA LEU A 55 -4.39 9.39 -1.23
C LEU A 55 -4.07 10.60 -0.37
N ILE A 56 -2.86 10.66 0.14
CA ILE A 56 -2.36 11.78 0.93
C ILE A 56 -1.16 12.35 0.18
N THR A 57 -1.30 13.59 -0.26
CA THR A 57 -0.25 14.33 -0.96
C THR A 57 0.45 15.29 -0.02
N ASP A 58 1.66 15.71 -0.39
CA ASP A 58 2.35 16.79 0.29
C ASP A 58 1.87 18.16 -0.22
N PRO A 59 2.34 19.27 0.40
CA PRO A 59 2.08 20.63 -0.06
C PRO A 59 2.40 20.86 -1.55
N ASP A 60 3.39 20.14 -2.10
CA ASP A 60 3.84 20.28 -3.47
C ASP A 60 2.95 19.48 -4.46
N GLY A 61 1.94 18.75 -3.96
CA GLY A 61 1.01 17.93 -4.74
C GLY A 61 1.52 16.52 -5.04
N GLU A 62 2.67 16.12 -4.49
CA GLU A 62 3.28 14.81 -4.70
C GLU A 62 2.67 13.77 -3.74
N LEU A 63 2.33 12.59 -4.25
CA LEU A 63 1.76 11.52 -3.45
C LEU A 63 2.78 11.02 -2.40
N LYS A 64 2.40 11.08 -1.12
CA LYS A 64 3.22 10.58 0.00
C LYS A 64 2.71 9.28 0.57
N TYR A 65 1.40 9.14 0.69
CA TYR A 65 0.78 7.92 1.21
C TYR A 65 -0.42 7.50 0.38
N LEU A 66 -0.53 6.21 0.14
CA LEU A 66 -1.73 5.56 -0.36
C LEU A 66 -2.15 4.52 0.66
N VAL A 67 -3.29 4.76 1.30
CA VAL A 67 -3.90 3.81 2.25
C VAL A 67 -5.17 3.27 1.61
N ALA A 68 -5.23 1.98 1.34
CA ALA A 68 -6.38 1.34 0.70
C ALA A 68 -6.87 0.18 1.57
N PRO A 69 -7.68 0.47 2.61
CA PRO A 69 -8.50 -0.54 3.25
C PRO A 69 -9.51 -1.10 2.24
N MET A 70 -9.83 -2.38 2.37
CA MET A 70 -10.82 -3.05 1.54
C MET A 70 -11.54 -4.13 2.32
N PHE A 71 -12.79 -4.35 1.94
CA PHE A 71 -13.61 -5.44 2.42
C PHE A 71 -14.28 -6.11 1.23
N VAL A 72 -14.07 -7.42 1.08
CA VAL A 72 -14.56 -8.21 -0.06
C VAL A 72 -15.18 -9.50 0.45
N GLN A 73 -16.42 -9.78 0.05
CA GLN A 73 -17.07 -11.06 0.26
C GLN A 73 -16.75 -11.98 -0.91
N ASN A 74 -16.22 -13.17 -0.63
CA ASN A 74 -16.00 -14.21 -1.63
C ASN A 74 -16.91 -15.41 -1.39
N SER A 75 -17.47 -15.99 -2.45
CA SER A 75 -18.39 -17.14 -2.35
C SER A 75 -17.75 -18.43 -1.86
N ILE A 76 -16.43 -18.59 -2.00
CA ILE A 76 -15.67 -19.80 -1.66
C ILE A 76 -14.93 -19.63 -0.33
N VAL A 77 -14.17 -18.54 -0.17
CA VAL A 77 -13.29 -18.33 0.99
C VAL A 77 -13.90 -17.43 2.07
N GLY A 78 -15.07 -16.83 1.82
CA GLY A 78 -15.80 -16.00 2.78
C GLY A 78 -15.34 -14.55 2.78
N SER A 79 -15.53 -13.88 3.92
CA SER A 79 -15.22 -12.44 4.07
C SER A 79 -13.72 -12.19 4.15
N ARG A 80 -13.22 -11.24 3.36
CA ARG A 80 -11.82 -10.80 3.32
C ARG A 80 -11.73 -9.34 3.72
N GLY A 81 -11.01 -9.07 4.81
CA GLY A 81 -10.55 -7.75 5.17
C GLY A 81 -9.09 -7.57 4.73
N SER A 82 -8.77 -6.47 4.06
CA SER A 82 -7.39 -6.15 3.75
C SER A 82 -7.06 -4.67 3.95
N PHE A 83 -5.79 -4.43 4.23
CA PHE A 83 -5.21 -3.13 4.49
C PHE A 83 -3.92 -3.03 3.69
N ASN A 84 -3.93 -2.14 2.69
CA ASN A 84 -2.77 -1.85 1.87
C ASN A 84 -2.27 -0.45 2.20
N LEU A 85 -0.99 -0.32 2.51
CA LEU A 85 -0.32 0.92 2.81
C LEU A 85 0.91 1.03 1.91
N PHE A 86 0.99 2.12 1.16
CA PHE A 86 2.16 2.49 0.38
C PHE A 86 2.60 3.88 0.84
N ARG A 87 3.89 4.03 1.10
CA ARG A 87 4.54 5.31 1.39
C ARG A 87 5.57 5.55 0.30
N TYR A 88 5.48 6.71 -0.33
CA TYR A 88 6.39 7.16 -1.36
C TYR A 88 7.16 8.36 -0.82
N GLU A 89 8.47 8.35 -1.06
CA GLU A 89 9.34 9.44 -0.68
C GLU A 89 10.21 9.88 -1.84
N PRO A 90 10.67 11.15 -1.83
CA PRO A 90 11.56 11.67 -2.86
C PRO A 90 12.80 10.79 -3.02
N GLY A 91 13.29 10.67 -4.25
CA GLY A 91 14.42 9.78 -4.58
C GLY A 91 14.02 8.31 -4.80
N GLY A 92 12.73 8.03 -4.98
CA GLY A 92 12.23 6.70 -5.33
C GLY A 92 12.16 5.71 -4.17
N ARG A 93 12.26 6.20 -2.93
CA ARG A 93 12.13 5.36 -1.74
C ARG A 93 10.66 4.98 -1.53
N GLU A 94 10.41 3.68 -1.39
CA GLU A 94 9.07 3.11 -1.24
C GLU A 94 9.03 2.19 -0.02
N ILE A 95 7.99 2.35 0.80
CA ILE A 95 7.60 1.38 1.82
C ILE A 95 6.22 0.86 1.46
N ARG A 96 6.08 -0.45 1.38
CA ARG A 96 4.79 -1.10 1.13
C ARG A 96 4.50 -2.13 2.20
N PHE A 97 3.32 -2.04 2.76
CA PHE A 97 2.77 -2.98 3.71
C PHE A 97 1.39 -3.43 3.24
N ILE A 98 1.16 -4.73 3.18
CA ILE A 98 -0.14 -5.31 2.83
C ILE A 98 -0.45 -6.36 3.88
N GLY A 99 -1.56 -6.18 4.58
CA GLY A 99 -2.14 -7.17 5.48
C GLY A 99 -3.51 -7.59 4.96
N SER A 100 -3.76 -8.88 4.80
CA SER A 100 -5.06 -9.42 4.42
C SER A 100 -5.37 -10.64 5.25
N TYR A 101 -6.62 -10.70 5.70
CA TYR A 101 -7.19 -11.82 6.42
C TYR A 101 -8.51 -12.20 5.76
N THR A 102 -8.65 -13.48 5.44
CA THR A 102 -9.91 -14.05 4.96
C THR A 102 -10.43 -15.06 5.98
N GLU A 103 -11.75 -15.16 6.15
CA GLU A 103 -12.41 -16.12 7.06
C GLU A 103 -11.87 -17.55 6.89
N GLN A 104 -11.83 -18.06 5.65
CA GLN A 104 -11.24 -19.36 5.39
C GLN A 104 -9.77 -19.23 5.01
N ILE A 105 -8.90 -19.68 5.92
CA ILE A 105 -7.51 -20.16 5.71
C ILE A 105 -6.52 -19.13 5.12
N GLU A 106 -6.93 -18.26 4.20
CA GLU A 106 -6.09 -17.33 3.49
C GLU A 106 -5.60 -16.20 4.38
N ARG A 107 -4.28 -16.01 4.34
CA ARG A 107 -3.61 -14.92 5.05
C ARG A 107 -2.52 -14.41 4.15
N ARG A 108 -2.42 -13.09 4.04
CA ARG A 108 -1.36 -12.44 3.27
C ARG A 108 -0.79 -11.32 4.10
N VAL A 109 0.51 -11.39 4.32
CA VAL A 109 1.28 -10.30 4.91
C VAL A 109 2.45 -10.04 4.00
N VAL A 110 2.59 -8.83 3.49
CA VAL A 110 3.71 -8.42 2.65
C VAL A 110 4.27 -7.14 3.22
N PHE A 111 5.58 -7.11 3.36
CA PHE A 111 6.32 -5.91 3.70
C PHE A 111 7.50 -5.80 2.74
N THR A 112 7.63 -4.66 2.09
CA THR A 112 8.77 -4.36 1.23
C THR A 112 9.23 -2.94 1.44
N TYR A 113 10.54 -2.76 1.36
CA TYR A 113 11.21 -1.47 1.38
C TYR A 113 12.20 -1.44 0.22
N ALA A 114 12.15 -0.37 -0.54
CA ALA A 114 13.08 -0.10 -1.61
C ALA A 114 13.62 1.31 -1.42
N ASP A 115 14.94 1.47 -1.51
CA ASP A 115 15.62 2.74 -1.50
C ASP A 115 16.71 2.71 -2.56
N PRO A 116 16.42 3.17 -3.78
CA PRO A 116 17.37 3.13 -4.88
C PRO A 116 18.51 4.14 -4.72
N ALA A 117 18.36 5.17 -3.88
CA ALA A 117 19.34 6.25 -3.72
C ALA A 117 19.88 6.35 -2.28
N PHE A 118 20.04 5.21 -1.61
CA PHE A 118 20.52 5.14 -0.24
C PHE A 118 21.93 5.77 -0.11
N SER A 119 22.16 6.47 1.00
CA SER A 119 23.43 7.18 1.26
C SER A 119 23.82 8.17 0.15
N GLN A 120 22.89 9.07 -0.19
CA GLN A 120 23.06 10.10 -1.23
C GLN A 120 23.34 9.51 -2.62
N GLY A 121 22.65 8.43 -2.99
CA GLY A 121 22.79 7.82 -4.31
C GLY A 121 24.00 6.90 -4.50
N ARG A 122 24.77 6.61 -3.44
CA ARG A 122 25.93 5.70 -3.53
C ARG A 122 25.52 4.23 -3.55
N TYR A 123 24.42 3.90 -2.90
CA TYR A 123 23.95 2.53 -2.73
C TYR A 123 22.47 2.40 -3.07
N SER A 124 22.07 1.16 -3.36
CA SER A 124 20.69 0.76 -3.53
C SER A 124 20.37 -0.34 -2.52
N LEU A 125 19.27 -0.18 -1.80
CA LEU A 125 18.79 -1.15 -0.82
C LEU A 125 17.41 -1.64 -1.21
N ASN A 126 17.21 -2.94 -1.13
CA ASN A 126 15.89 -3.54 -1.19
C ASN A 126 15.81 -4.64 -0.14
N PHE A 127 14.72 -4.65 0.62
CA PHE A 127 14.38 -5.78 1.47
C PHE A 127 12.90 -6.07 1.37
N GLY A 128 12.53 -7.33 1.52
CA GLY A 128 11.15 -7.74 1.51
C GLY A 128 10.91 -9.03 2.27
N ALA A 129 9.82 -9.06 3.00
CA ALA A 129 9.29 -10.26 3.63
C ALA A 129 7.85 -10.44 3.20
N SER A 130 7.46 -11.67 2.90
CA SER A 130 6.09 -11.97 2.55
C SER A 130 5.69 -13.33 3.09
N PHE A 131 4.51 -13.41 3.65
CA PHE A 131 3.88 -14.62 4.12
C PHE A 131 2.52 -14.76 3.44
N PHE A 132 2.29 -15.92 2.83
CA PHE A 132 1.02 -16.26 2.21
C PHE A 132 0.58 -17.62 2.71
N LYS A 133 -0.69 -17.71 3.08
CA LYS A 133 -1.41 -18.97 3.21
C LYS A 133 -2.53 -18.91 2.17
N ASN A 134 -2.60 -19.89 1.29
CA ASN A 134 -3.59 -19.96 0.23
C ASN A 134 -4.44 -21.21 0.42
N ALA A 135 -5.75 -21.01 0.54
CA ALA A 135 -6.76 -22.06 0.69
C ALA A 135 -7.15 -22.71 -0.66
N THR A 136 -6.62 -22.16 -1.75
CA THR A 136 -7.16 -22.25 -3.11
C THR A 136 -6.10 -22.74 -4.10
N SER A 137 -5.19 -23.64 -3.66
CA SER A 137 -4.64 -24.63 -4.62
C SER A 137 -5.68 -25.73 -4.87
N ARG A 138 -6.91 -25.30 -5.16
CA ARG A 138 -8.07 -26.14 -5.49
C ARG A 138 -8.03 -26.35 -6.99
N PHE A 139 -7.53 -27.50 -7.38
CA PHE A 139 -7.59 -27.98 -8.74
C PHE A 139 -8.82 -28.87 -8.83
N PHE A 140 -9.73 -28.54 -9.76
CA PHE A 140 -10.95 -29.32 -10.00
C PHE A 140 -10.77 -30.38 -11.10
N GLY A 141 -9.58 -30.48 -11.71
CA GLY A 141 -9.30 -31.35 -12.86
C GLY A 141 -9.04 -30.56 -14.16
N LEU A 142 -8.79 -31.27 -15.26
CA LEU A 142 -8.65 -30.67 -16.60
C LEU A 142 -10.00 -30.72 -17.35
N GLY A 143 -10.40 -29.62 -17.98
CA GLY A 143 -11.64 -29.52 -18.76
C GLY A 143 -12.81 -28.84 -18.03
N GLU A 144 -13.79 -28.35 -18.79
CA GLU A 144 -14.89 -27.55 -18.24
C GLU A 144 -15.96 -28.36 -17.50
N ALA A 145 -16.07 -29.67 -17.78
CA ALA A 145 -17.06 -30.58 -17.23
C ALA A 145 -16.69 -31.19 -15.85
N THR A 146 -15.65 -30.67 -15.21
CA THR A 146 -15.20 -31.13 -13.88
C THR A 146 -16.21 -30.80 -12.79
N SER A 147 -16.55 -31.78 -11.95
CA SER A 147 -17.49 -31.61 -10.84
C SER A 147 -16.83 -31.01 -9.61
N GLU A 148 -17.61 -30.30 -8.77
CA GLU A 148 -17.12 -29.74 -7.49
C GLU A 148 -16.53 -30.81 -6.55
N SER A 149 -17.02 -32.05 -6.65
CA SER A 149 -16.52 -33.20 -5.87
C SER A 149 -15.08 -33.63 -6.23
N ALA A 150 -14.51 -33.16 -7.34
CA ALA A 150 -13.15 -33.49 -7.77
C ALA A 150 -12.08 -32.54 -7.18
N GLN A 151 -12.48 -31.66 -6.25
CA GLN A 151 -11.62 -30.65 -5.64
C GLN A 151 -10.46 -31.25 -4.84
N THR A 152 -9.23 -30.79 -5.11
CA THR A 152 -8.08 -31.07 -4.25
C THR A 152 -8.15 -30.30 -2.93
N ASN A 153 -7.83 -30.97 -1.81
CA ASN A 153 -7.86 -30.37 -0.47
C ASN A 153 -6.45 -29.99 0.04
N TYR A 154 -5.64 -29.33 -0.79
CA TYR A 154 -4.30 -28.89 -0.38
C TYR A 154 -4.29 -27.40 -0.03
N THR A 155 -3.71 -27.09 1.13
CA THR A 155 -3.41 -25.73 1.56
C THR A 155 -1.93 -25.45 1.35
N ALA A 156 -1.61 -24.44 0.54
CA ALA A 156 -0.24 -24.00 0.33
C ALA A 156 0.12 -22.89 1.32
N ARG A 157 1.19 -23.08 2.09
CA ARG A 157 1.79 -22.04 2.93
C ARG A 157 3.17 -21.69 2.40
N GLU A 158 3.40 -20.40 2.24
CA GLU A 158 4.66 -19.91 1.70
C GLU A 158 5.16 -18.69 2.48
N ALA A 159 6.42 -18.76 2.92
CA ALA A 159 7.16 -17.63 3.47
C ALA A 159 8.32 -17.30 2.54
N ARG A 160 8.50 -16.01 2.24
CA ARG A 160 9.65 -15.49 1.49
C ARG A 160 10.30 -14.38 2.28
N ALA A 161 11.61 -14.34 2.24
CA ALA A 161 12.41 -13.19 2.63
C ALA A 161 13.43 -12.93 1.52
N ASN A 162 13.68 -11.68 1.21
CA ASN A 162 14.67 -11.30 0.22
C ASN A 162 15.33 -9.99 0.61
N TRP A 163 16.58 -9.86 0.20
CA TRP A 163 17.32 -8.62 0.29
C TRP A 163 18.20 -8.48 -0.95
N ARG A 164 18.44 -7.24 -1.36
CA ARG A 164 19.40 -6.88 -2.40
C ARG A 164 20.09 -5.59 -1.99
N PHE A 165 21.41 -5.62 -2.07
CA PHE A 165 22.28 -4.50 -1.87
C PHE A 165 22.98 -4.19 -3.19
N GLY A 166 23.06 -2.93 -3.58
CA GLY A 166 23.78 -2.50 -4.77
C GLY A 166 24.66 -1.29 -4.52
N VAL A 167 25.72 -1.18 -5.32
CA VAL A 167 26.66 -0.06 -5.35
C VAL A 167 26.66 0.52 -6.76
N TYR A 168 26.54 1.83 -6.88
CA TYR A 168 26.71 2.52 -8.15
C TYR A 168 28.20 2.73 -8.43
N ALA A 169 28.71 2.06 -9.47
CA ALA A 169 30.09 2.23 -9.91
C ALA A 169 30.26 3.56 -10.68
N ASN A 170 29.20 4.02 -11.33
CA ASN A 170 29.05 5.30 -12.02
C ASN A 170 27.55 5.61 -12.19
N GLU A 171 27.21 6.70 -12.89
CA GLU A 171 25.84 7.17 -13.08
C GLU A 171 24.90 6.18 -13.80
N VAL A 172 25.46 5.22 -14.55
CA VAL A 172 24.69 4.30 -15.40
C VAL A 172 24.91 2.82 -15.05
N THR A 173 25.84 2.52 -14.14
CA THR A 173 26.27 1.15 -13.82
C THR A 173 26.11 0.87 -12.34
N GLN A 174 25.30 -0.14 -12.02
CA GLN A 174 25.07 -0.62 -10.67
C GLN A 174 25.46 -2.09 -10.57
N ILE A 175 26.26 -2.43 -9.56
CA ILE A 175 26.59 -3.82 -9.20
C ILE A 175 25.76 -4.17 -7.97
N SER A 176 25.04 -5.29 -8.01
CA SER A 176 24.22 -5.71 -6.86
C SER A 176 24.41 -7.17 -6.50
N LEU A 177 24.33 -7.42 -5.19
CA LEU A 177 24.29 -8.73 -4.58
C LEU A 177 22.94 -8.87 -3.86
N GLY A 178 22.31 -10.02 -3.96
CA GLY A 178 21.08 -10.27 -3.22
C GLY A 178 20.86 -11.74 -2.96
N GLN A 179 20.01 -12.01 -1.99
CA GLN A 179 19.62 -13.35 -1.59
C GLN A 179 18.11 -13.42 -1.44
N ARG A 180 17.55 -14.59 -1.79
CA ARG A 180 16.13 -14.90 -1.61
C ARG A 180 16.00 -16.22 -0.89
N PHE A 181 15.33 -16.17 0.26
CA PHE A 181 14.87 -17.34 1.01
C PHE A 181 13.41 -17.59 0.69
N ARG A 182 13.08 -18.85 0.42
CA ARG A 182 11.72 -19.29 0.11
C ARG A 182 11.47 -20.61 0.82
N GLN A 183 10.45 -20.64 1.67
CA GLN A 183 9.97 -21.83 2.33
C GLN A 183 8.54 -22.11 1.90
N VAL A 184 8.30 -23.28 1.32
CA VAL A 184 7.00 -23.75 0.86
C VAL A 184 6.62 -25.00 1.65
N SER A 185 5.38 -25.05 2.11
CA SER A 185 4.81 -26.23 2.77
C SER A 185 3.41 -26.45 2.21
N LEU A 186 3.15 -27.68 1.79
CA LEU A 186 1.81 -28.15 1.45
C LEU A 186 1.24 -28.87 2.68
N GLN A 187 -0.02 -28.60 2.99
CA GLN A 187 -0.78 -29.20 4.09
C GLN A 187 -2.07 -29.80 3.55
#